data_AF-A0A1R1YGJ0-F1
#
_entry.id   AF-A0A1R1YGJ0-F1
#
_cell.length_a   1.000
_cell.length_b   1.000
_cell.length_c   1.000
_cell.angle_alpha   90.00
_cell.angle_beta   90.00
_cell.angle_gamma   90.00
#
_symmetry.space_group_name_H-M   'P 1'
#
loop_
_entity.id
_entity.type
_entity.pdbx_description
1 polymer ?
#
loop_
_entity_poly.entity_id
_entity_poly.type
_entity_poly.pdbx_seq_one_letter_code
_entity_poly.pdbx_strand_id
1 'polypeptide(L)'
;MIDSLHKLKLTMSEDQIEFTRRVWWVYYVVYTGNYIFTSGFPPFDDKDIHVNLPKNDFVWRYGGHVDSCDLEISPLNKFANYQLKNTRNSKSTPISHPTTNSTNIRTQALENDTISNSAPICNDPSLNLESFPSDNYAFLICIYILFSRTSQLLNIRWLNKSKPQNYLNSKFVLLIAKVKSLELKIENKYPSSIFNETINNYNTLSGFALIKSTEVAEYAYIAKQLCRTICIMLYQSELVRLKTLLIHPGRIKAAKIECIKAAVEFVQLFKWKFDSVPRKFWCYAISPWKTYSAAALINLCFFNKLPDNHFENFKNQNAGNYPNEIYDTFIKNYLESTKNCEIGAQIAVFLEILYNLKQSMFLKNSNCSNVKSLMIPYMISEFDYEPWLVPRYSTFYKFTCCLKGNYTTIDIGEYLFFN
;
A
#
# COMPACT_ATOMS: atom_id res chain seq x y z
N MET A 1 -10.47 -17.30 26.47
CA MET A 1 -11.05 -16.29 25.55
C MET A 1 -12.14 -16.85 24.62
N ILE A 2 -12.41 -18.17 24.61
CA ILE A 2 -13.44 -18.80 23.76
C ILE A 2 -14.84 -18.72 24.40
N ASP A 3 -14.95 -18.82 25.73
CA ASP A 3 -16.23 -18.71 26.46
C ASP A 3 -16.88 -17.31 26.41
N SER A 4 -16.11 -16.27 26.13
CA SER A 4 -16.62 -14.90 25.99
C SER A 4 -17.22 -14.65 24.61
N LEU A 5 -16.74 -15.32 23.56
CA LEU A 5 -17.15 -15.07 22.17
C LEU A 5 -18.55 -15.61 21.86
N HIS A 6 -18.90 -16.76 22.45
CA HIS A 6 -20.23 -17.35 22.34
C HIS A 6 -21.26 -16.55 23.14
N LYS A 7 -20.89 -16.07 24.34
CA LYS A 7 -21.74 -15.17 25.15
C LYS A 7 -21.95 -13.81 24.48
N LEU A 8 -20.91 -13.21 23.90
CA LEU A 8 -21.00 -11.93 23.15
C LEU A 8 -21.94 -12.02 21.94
N LYS A 9 -21.85 -13.11 21.16
CA LYS A 9 -22.74 -13.36 20.02
C LYS A 9 -24.20 -13.55 20.42
N LEU A 10 -24.47 -14.03 21.63
CA LEU A 10 -25.83 -14.22 22.14
C LEU A 10 -26.46 -12.92 22.66
N THR A 11 -25.66 -11.89 22.96
CA THR A 11 -26.15 -10.63 23.57
C THR A 11 -26.16 -9.42 22.64
N MET A 12 -25.45 -9.47 21.51
CA MET A 12 -25.32 -8.33 20.59
C MET A 12 -26.20 -8.51 19.36
N SER A 13 -26.86 -7.43 18.94
CA SER A 13 -27.54 -7.37 17.65
C SER A 13 -26.56 -7.46 16.47
N GLU A 14 -27.05 -7.85 15.28
CA GLU A 14 -26.23 -7.86 14.04
C GLU A 14 -25.55 -6.51 13.80
N ASP A 15 -26.25 -5.41 14.07
CA ASP A 15 -25.74 -4.05 13.90
C ASP A 15 -24.59 -3.75 14.87
N GLN A 16 -24.73 -4.12 16.14
CA GLN A 16 -23.66 -3.94 17.13
C GLN A 16 -22.41 -4.77 16.77
N ILE A 17 -22.59 -6.00 16.28
CA ILE A 17 -21.48 -6.87 15.85
C ILE A 17 -20.69 -6.23 14.70
N GLU A 18 -21.40 -5.69 13.70
CA GLU A 18 -20.77 -5.06 12.54
C GLU A 18 -20.15 -3.69 12.88
N PHE A 19 -20.76 -2.91 13.79
CA PHE A 19 -20.13 -1.70 14.33
C PHE A 19 -18.80 -2.04 15.03
N THR A 20 -18.79 -3.02 15.93
CA THR A 20 -17.56 -3.46 16.61
C THR A 20 -16.51 -3.96 15.62
N ARG A 21 -16.92 -4.68 14.56
CA ARG A 21 -16.02 -5.11 13.47
C ARG A 21 -15.37 -3.93 12.77
N ARG A 22 -16.13 -2.89 12.42
CA ARG A 22 -15.63 -1.68 11.77
C ARG A 22 -14.66 -0.91 12.67
N VAL A 23 -15.01 -0.72 13.95
CA VAL A 23 -14.12 -0.10 14.95
C VAL A 23 -12.80 -0.85 15.06
N TRP A 24 -12.86 -2.18 15.12
CA TRP A 24 -11.66 -3.02 15.16
C TRP A 24 -10.77 -2.82 13.93
N TRP A 25 -11.33 -2.77 12.73
CA TRP A 25 -10.55 -2.53 11.51
C TRP A 25 -9.95 -1.12 11.43
N VAL A 26 -10.66 -0.10 11.92
CA VAL A 26 -10.10 1.25 12.04
C VAL A 26 -8.91 1.25 13.00
N TYR A 27 -9.06 0.62 14.16
CA TYR A 27 -7.96 0.45 15.12
C TYR A 27 -6.78 -0.29 14.48
N TYR A 28 -7.03 -1.39 13.77
CA TYR A 28 -6.02 -2.14 13.04
C TYR A 28 -5.26 -1.25 12.04
N VAL A 29 -5.99 -0.51 11.19
CA VAL A 29 -5.38 0.35 10.15
C VAL A 29 -4.54 1.47 10.77
N VAL A 30 -5.07 2.18 11.77
CA VAL A 30 -4.35 3.27 12.44
C VAL A 30 -3.10 2.74 13.14
N TYR A 31 -3.24 1.68 13.92
CA TYR A 31 -2.11 1.13 14.69
C TYR A 31 -1.04 0.57 13.77
N THR A 32 -1.44 -0.23 12.77
CA THR A 32 -0.53 -0.82 11.80
C THR A 32 0.17 0.25 10.97
N GLY A 33 -0.57 1.29 10.55
CA GLY A 33 -0.01 2.46 9.87
C GLY A 33 1.12 3.09 10.68
N ASN A 34 0.90 3.34 11.98
CA ASN A 34 1.94 3.85 12.87
C ASN A 34 3.13 2.88 13.01
N TYR A 35 2.87 1.57 13.08
CA TYR A 35 3.92 0.57 13.26
C TYR A 35 4.81 0.38 12.02
N ILE A 36 4.27 0.62 10.82
CA ILE A 36 5.07 0.62 9.59
C ILE A 36 6.18 1.68 9.68
N PHE A 37 5.85 2.79 10.35
CA PHE A 37 6.69 3.97 10.47
C PHE A 37 7.52 3.99 11.76
N THR A 38 7.17 3.24 12.80
CA THR A 38 7.86 3.32 14.09
C THR A 38 8.56 2.02 14.48
N SER A 39 9.52 2.14 15.41
CA SER A 39 10.05 1.00 16.16
C SER A 39 9.06 0.62 17.28
N GLY A 40 8.74 -0.66 17.41
CA GLY A 40 7.80 -1.17 18.43
C GLY A 40 7.58 -2.67 18.30
N PHE A 41 6.65 -3.21 19.06
CA PHE A 41 6.11 -4.55 18.87
C PHE A 41 4.65 -4.42 18.44
N PRO A 42 4.21 -5.11 17.37
CA PRO A 42 2.80 -5.10 17.02
C PRO A 42 2.00 -5.74 18.18
N PRO A 43 0.88 -5.15 18.62
CA PRO A 43 0.12 -5.60 19.78
C PRO A 43 -0.70 -6.86 19.47
N PHE A 44 -0.79 -7.24 18.19
CA PHE A 44 -1.44 -8.44 17.72
C PHE A 44 -0.62 -9.08 16.59
N ASP A 45 -0.64 -10.41 16.50
CA ASP A 45 -0.13 -11.17 15.36
C ASP A 45 -1.26 -11.32 14.34
N ASP A 46 -0.93 -11.23 13.05
CA ASP A 46 -1.88 -11.41 11.95
C ASP A 46 -2.63 -12.75 12.05
N LYS A 47 -2.00 -13.78 12.63
CA LYS A 47 -2.61 -15.11 12.84
C LYS A 47 -3.72 -15.12 13.91
N ASP A 48 -3.72 -14.13 14.80
CA ASP A 48 -4.68 -14.02 15.90
C ASP A 48 -5.93 -13.21 15.47
N ILE A 49 -5.94 -12.70 14.24
CA ILE A 49 -7.04 -11.93 13.66
C ILE A 49 -8.14 -12.89 13.18
N HIS A 50 -9.20 -13.01 13.96
CA HIS A 50 -10.42 -13.77 13.61
C HIS A 50 -11.61 -12.86 13.23
N VAL A 51 -11.34 -11.59 12.95
CA VAL A 51 -12.37 -10.59 12.63
C VAL A 51 -12.58 -10.56 11.11
N ASN A 52 -13.81 -10.83 10.66
CA ASN A 52 -14.16 -10.75 9.24
C ASN A 52 -14.05 -9.31 8.73
N LEU A 53 -13.86 -9.14 7.41
CA LEU A 53 -13.94 -7.82 6.78
C LEU A 53 -15.34 -7.21 6.94
N PRO A 54 -15.45 -5.87 7.02
CA PRO A 54 -16.74 -5.20 7.05
C PRO A 54 -17.51 -5.43 5.74
N LYS A 55 -18.83 -5.31 5.80
CA LYS A 55 -19.73 -5.51 4.63
C LYS A 55 -20.82 -4.45 4.59
N ASN A 56 -21.38 -4.21 3.41
CA ASN A 56 -22.52 -3.31 3.19
C ASN A 56 -22.21 -1.86 3.57
N ASP A 57 -21.11 -1.33 3.05
CA ASP A 57 -20.63 0.04 3.33
C ASP A 57 -21.71 1.09 3.05
N PHE A 58 -22.48 0.91 1.99
CA PHE A 58 -23.57 1.80 1.64
C PHE A 58 -24.68 1.84 2.71
N VAL A 59 -25.11 0.67 3.19
CA VAL A 59 -26.14 0.57 4.23
C VAL A 59 -25.65 1.16 5.54
N TRP A 60 -24.40 0.90 5.89
CA TRP A 60 -23.80 1.42 7.12
C TRP A 60 -23.65 2.93 7.12
N ARG A 61 -23.43 3.52 5.95
CA ARG A 61 -23.29 4.96 5.84
C ARG A 61 -24.61 5.70 5.79
N TYR A 62 -25.61 5.14 5.10
CA TYR A 62 -26.84 5.87 4.79
C TYR A 62 -28.08 5.32 5.48
N GLY A 63 -28.08 4.08 5.97
CA GLY A 63 -29.21 3.45 6.63
C GLY A 63 -29.43 3.92 8.07
N GLY A 64 -30.43 3.34 8.74
CA GLY A 64 -30.77 3.66 10.11
C GLY A 64 -31.87 4.72 10.23
N HIS A 65 -32.38 4.87 11.45
CA HIS A 65 -33.37 5.88 11.78
C HIS A 65 -32.69 7.23 12.02
N VAL A 66 -33.23 8.28 11.42
CA VAL A 66 -32.77 9.66 11.60
C VAL A 66 -34.03 10.52 11.72
N ASP A 67 -34.15 11.29 12.81
CA ASP A 67 -35.32 12.13 13.09
C ASP A 67 -35.53 13.21 12.03
N SER A 68 -34.42 13.79 11.57
CA SER A 68 -34.38 14.75 10.46
C SER A 68 -33.21 14.42 9.54
N CYS A 69 -33.50 14.15 8.26
CA CYS A 69 -32.49 13.82 7.26
C CYS A 69 -32.41 14.96 6.24
N ASP A 70 -31.18 15.42 5.95
CA ASP A 70 -30.94 16.40 4.89
C ASP A 70 -31.59 15.97 3.58
N LEU A 71 -32.14 16.93 2.84
CA LEU A 71 -32.85 16.66 1.58
C LEU A 71 -31.97 15.89 0.57
N GLU A 72 -30.65 16.14 0.58
CA GLU A 72 -29.68 15.47 -0.30
C GLU A 72 -29.43 14.01 0.09
N ILE A 73 -29.57 13.65 1.37
CA ILE A 73 -29.28 12.31 1.91
C ILE A 73 -30.55 11.47 2.04
N SER A 74 -31.71 12.10 2.19
CA SER A 74 -33.01 11.45 2.38
C SER A 74 -33.31 10.36 1.34
N PRO A 75 -33.05 10.53 0.03
CA PRO A 75 -33.24 9.46 -0.95
C PRO A 75 -32.37 8.23 -0.70
N LEU A 76 -31.11 8.44 -0.30
CA LEU A 76 -30.18 7.34 -0.02
C LEU A 76 -30.52 6.62 1.28
N ASN A 77 -30.95 7.36 2.32
CA ASN A 77 -31.42 6.76 3.56
C ASN A 77 -32.66 5.91 3.34
N LYS A 78 -33.65 6.42 2.58
CA LYS A 78 -34.83 5.65 2.17
C LYS A 78 -34.45 4.39 1.41
N PHE A 79 -33.54 4.50 0.44
CA PHE A 79 -33.07 3.36 -0.34
C PHE A 79 -32.32 2.33 0.53
N ALA A 80 -31.40 2.75 1.38
CA ALA A 80 -30.68 1.87 2.30
C ALA A 80 -31.64 1.14 3.25
N ASN A 81 -32.61 1.85 3.83
CA ASN A 81 -33.60 1.29 4.75
C ASN A 81 -34.61 0.35 4.05
N TYR A 82 -35.00 0.63 2.81
CA TYR A 82 -35.81 -0.28 2.00
C TYR A 82 -35.09 -1.63 1.79
N GLN A 83 -33.82 -1.59 1.43
CA GLN A 83 -33.02 -2.80 1.21
C GLN A 83 -32.79 -3.61 2.50
N LEU A 84 -32.60 -2.92 3.65
CA LEU A 84 -32.54 -3.57 4.97
C LEU A 84 -33.81 -4.39 5.26
N LYS A 85 -34.98 -3.83 4.97
CA LYS A 85 -36.27 -4.52 5.17
C LYS A 85 -36.38 -5.75 4.27
N ASN A 86 -36.02 -5.63 3.00
CA ASN A 86 -36.09 -6.75 2.05
C ASN A 86 -35.12 -7.88 2.41
N THR A 87 -33.91 -7.56 2.89
CA THR A 87 -32.90 -8.55 3.32
C THR A 87 -33.33 -9.29 4.59
N ARG A 88 -34.04 -8.62 5.51
CA ARG A 88 -34.60 -9.26 6.71
C ARG A 88 -35.78 -10.18 6.35
N ASN A 89 -36.60 -9.77 5.38
CA ASN A 89 -37.74 -10.57 4.93
C ASN A 89 -37.30 -11.83 4.15
N SER A 90 -36.24 -11.77 3.35
CA SER A 90 -35.72 -12.95 2.63
C SER A 90 -35.05 -13.98 3.54
N LYS A 91 -34.50 -13.56 4.69
CA LYS A 91 -34.00 -14.49 5.73
C LYS A 91 -35.11 -15.18 6.53
N SER A 92 -36.38 -14.77 6.37
CA SER A 92 -37.51 -15.27 7.17
C SER A 92 -38.34 -16.37 6.49
N THR A 93 -37.99 -16.80 5.27
CA THR A 93 -38.67 -17.92 4.61
C THR A 93 -38.04 -19.25 5.04
N PRO A 94 -38.76 -20.16 5.73
CA PRO A 94 -38.20 -21.44 6.14
C PRO A 94 -38.00 -22.32 4.90
N ILE A 95 -36.75 -22.68 4.61
CA ILE A 95 -36.45 -23.79 3.71
C ILE A 95 -36.86 -25.08 4.46
N SER A 96 -38.03 -25.61 4.11
CA SER A 96 -38.41 -26.97 4.50
C SER A 96 -37.53 -27.95 3.72
N HIS A 97 -36.51 -28.52 4.37
CA HIS A 97 -35.88 -29.74 3.88
C HIS A 97 -36.25 -30.93 4.77
N PRO A 98 -36.62 -32.07 4.17
CA PRO A 98 -37.03 -33.26 4.89
C PRO A 98 -35.83 -33.93 5.56
N THR A 99 -36.10 -34.45 6.76
CA THR A 99 -35.17 -35.13 7.64
C THR A 99 -34.91 -36.55 7.15
N THR A 100 -33.64 -36.95 6.98
CA THR A 100 -33.23 -38.36 7.05
C THR A 100 -31.97 -38.49 7.91
N ASN A 101 -32.03 -39.46 8.81
CA ASN A 101 -31.09 -39.76 9.89
C ASN A 101 -29.96 -40.73 9.46
N SER A 102 -28.94 -40.79 10.34
CA SER A 102 -27.93 -41.86 10.55
C SER A 102 -26.71 -41.83 9.59
N THR A 103 -25.46 -42.08 9.99
CA THR A 103 -24.91 -42.81 11.16
C THR A 103 -23.44 -42.44 11.39
N ASN A 104 -22.97 -42.56 12.65
CA ASN A 104 -21.56 -42.46 13.08
C ASN A 104 -20.63 -43.50 12.43
N ILE A 105 -19.38 -43.11 12.11
CA ILE A 105 -18.17 -43.94 12.33
C ILE A 105 -17.01 -43.03 12.75
N ARG A 106 -16.32 -43.44 13.81
CA ARG A 106 -15.13 -42.85 14.43
C ARG A 106 -13.95 -43.76 14.12
N THR A 107 -12.85 -43.24 13.55
CA THR A 107 -11.54 -43.91 13.59
C THR A 107 -10.41 -42.89 13.67
N GLN A 108 -9.34 -43.31 14.36
CA GLN A 108 -8.24 -42.55 14.93
C GLN A 108 -7.08 -42.24 13.96
N ALA A 109 -6.43 -41.10 14.26
CA ALA A 109 -4.98 -40.88 14.38
C ALA A 109 -4.04 -40.82 13.14
N LEU A 110 -3.10 -39.88 13.32
CA LEU A 110 -1.75 -39.69 12.78
C LEU A 110 -1.54 -38.81 11.54
N GLU A 111 -0.69 -37.80 11.79
CA GLU A 111 0.28 -37.17 10.89
C GLU A 111 -0.24 -36.41 9.67
N ASN A 112 -0.26 -35.07 9.79
CA ASN A 112 0.52 -34.18 8.92
C ASN A 112 0.33 -32.72 9.36
N ASP A 113 1.39 -32.13 9.91
CA ASP A 113 1.56 -30.68 10.07
C ASP A 113 1.61 -30.03 8.68
N THR A 114 0.41 -29.86 8.11
CA THR A 114 0.21 -29.16 6.86
C THR A 114 0.01 -27.71 7.21
N ILE A 115 1.06 -26.92 6.98
CA ILE A 115 1.08 -25.50 6.62
C ILE A 115 -0.34 -24.92 6.56
N SER A 116 -0.74 -24.18 7.60
CA SER A 116 -2.08 -23.61 7.66
C SER A 116 -2.27 -22.56 6.57
N ASN A 117 -2.87 -23.00 5.46
CA ASN A 117 -3.61 -22.17 4.53
C ASN A 117 -4.84 -21.62 5.25
N SER A 118 -4.69 -20.55 6.04
CA SER A 118 -5.83 -19.85 6.62
C SER A 118 -6.36 -18.80 5.63
N ALA A 119 -7.46 -19.19 4.99
CA ALA A 119 -8.48 -18.45 4.23
C ALA A 119 -8.14 -17.90 2.82
N PRO A 120 -8.93 -18.27 1.78
CA PRO A 120 -8.91 -17.61 0.49
C PRO A 120 -9.62 -16.25 0.62
N ILE A 121 -8.87 -15.21 0.91
CA ILE A 121 -9.37 -13.85 0.90
C ILE A 121 -9.54 -13.46 -0.58
N CYS A 122 -10.78 -13.22 -1.01
CA CYS A 122 -11.23 -12.67 -2.32
C CYS A 122 -11.87 -13.61 -3.34
N ASN A 123 -12.55 -14.70 -2.97
CA ASN A 123 -13.47 -15.38 -3.90
C ASN A 123 -14.87 -15.45 -3.27
N ASP A 124 -15.72 -14.47 -3.56
CA ASP A 124 -17.17 -14.58 -3.30
C ASP A 124 -17.92 -14.35 -4.63
N PRO A 125 -18.59 -15.38 -5.19
CA PRO A 125 -19.30 -15.28 -6.47
C PRO A 125 -20.75 -14.79 -6.37
N SER A 126 -21.30 -14.46 -5.19
CA SER A 126 -22.70 -14.04 -5.08
C SER A 126 -22.88 -12.52 -5.05
N LEU A 127 -22.81 -11.88 -6.23
CA LEU A 127 -23.27 -10.50 -6.43
C LEU A 127 -23.93 -10.39 -7.81
N ASN A 128 -25.22 -10.73 -7.88
CA ASN A 128 -26.09 -10.27 -8.95
C ASN A 128 -27.54 -10.15 -8.43
N LEU A 129 -27.89 -8.94 -8.02
CA LEU A 129 -29.25 -8.40 -7.89
C LEU A 129 -29.03 -6.89 -7.76
N GLU A 130 -29.27 -6.12 -8.83
CA GLU A 130 -29.15 -4.64 -8.95
C GLU A 130 -28.42 -3.98 -7.77
N SER A 131 -27.10 -4.17 -7.76
CA SER A 131 -26.30 -4.30 -6.54
C SER A 131 -25.96 -2.97 -5.88
N PHE A 132 -25.88 -2.96 -4.55
CA PHE A 132 -25.23 -1.91 -3.77
C PHE A 132 -23.97 -1.36 -4.46
N PRO A 133 -23.64 -0.07 -4.28
CA PRO A 133 -22.30 0.41 -4.58
C PRO A 133 -21.28 -0.53 -3.93
N SER A 134 -20.27 -0.96 -4.69
CA SER A 134 -19.34 -1.99 -4.23
C SER A 134 -18.63 -1.56 -2.95
N ASP A 135 -18.46 -2.48 -2.00
CA ASP A 135 -17.75 -2.21 -0.75
C ASP A 135 -16.30 -1.76 -1.04
N ASN A 136 -15.98 -0.52 -0.65
CA ASN A 136 -14.68 0.09 -0.90
C ASN A 136 -13.77 0.01 0.33
N TYR A 137 -14.34 0.03 1.54
CA TYR A 137 -13.55 -0.05 2.77
C TYR A 137 -12.94 -1.43 2.95
N ALA A 138 -13.72 -2.49 2.73
CA ALA A 138 -13.21 -3.87 2.77
C ALA A 138 -12.03 -4.06 1.82
N PHE A 139 -12.11 -3.48 0.62
CA PHE A 139 -11.04 -3.54 -0.36
C PHE A 139 -9.79 -2.75 0.09
N LEU A 140 -9.96 -1.52 0.59
CA LEU A 140 -8.82 -0.77 1.15
C LEU A 140 -8.16 -1.49 2.32
N ILE A 141 -8.94 -2.09 3.22
CA ILE A 141 -8.43 -2.87 4.35
C ILE A 141 -7.55 -4.02 3.84
N CYS A 142 -7.96 -4.74 2.80
CA CYS A 142 -7.13 -5.78 2.18
C CYS A 142 -5.77 -5.24 1.69
N ILE A 143 -5.75 -4.05 1.10
CA ILE A 143 -4.51 -3.40 0.65
C ILE A 143 -3.63 -3.07 1.87
N TYR A 144 -4.19 -2.51 2.94
CA TYR A 144 -3.47 -2.22 4.18
C TYR A 144 -2.93 -3.47 4.88
N ILE A 145 -3.65 -4.59 4.84
CA ILE A 145 -3.14 -5.87 5.35
C ILE A 145 -1.90 -6.29 4.55
N LEU A 146 -1.93 -6.16 3.21
CA LEU A 146 -0.76 -6.46 2.39
C LEU A 146 0.40 -5.51 2.69
N PHE A 147 0.11 -4.22 2.89
CA PHE A 147 1.10 -3.21 3.29
C PHE A 147 1.78 -3.57 4.62
N SER A 148 0.98 -3.94 5.62
CA SER A 148 1.46 -4.44 6.92
C SER A 148 2.39 -5.62 6.78
N ARG A 149 1.94 -6.66 6.09
CA ARG A 149 2.70 -7.92 5.92
C ARG A 149 4.01 -7.71 5.17
N THR A 150 3.99 -6.83 4.18
CA THR A 150 5.22 -6.40 3.50
C THR A 150 6.17 -5.75 4.49
N SER A 151 5.72 -4.71 5.21
CA SER A 151 6.53 -4.03 6.21
C SER A 151 7.10 -4.98 7.28
N GLN A 152 6.28 -5.90 7.81
CA GLN A 152 6.72 -6.91 8.78
C GLN A 152 7.84 -7.79 8.22
N LEU A 153 7.73 -8.28 6.97
CA LEU A 153 8.81 -9.03 6.33
C LEU A 153 10.07 -8.17 6.22
N LEU A 154 9.97 -6.95 5.70
CA LEU A 154 11.13 -6.09 5.45
C LEU A 154 11.88 -5.73 6.74
N ASN A 155 11.15 -5.54 7.84
CA ASN A 155 11.73 -5.24 9.14
C ASN A 155 12.59 -6.38 9.71
N ILE A 156 12.32 -7.63 9.34
CA ILE A 156 13.09 -8.79 9.81
C ILE A 156 14.09 -9.32 8.79
N ARG A 157 13.90 -8.98 7.50
CA ARG A 157 14.62 -9.59 6.37
C ARG A 157 16.14 -9.44 6.48
N TRP A 158 16.58 -8.28 6.95
CA TRP A 158 17.98 -7.88 6.95
C TRP A 158 18.56 -7.67 8.35
N LEU A 159 17.93 -8.26 9.39
CA LEU A 159 18.49 -8.29 10.74
C LEU A 159 19.73 -9.18 10.79
N ASN A 160 20.68 -8.86 11.67
CA ASN A 160 21.91 -9.66 11.82
C ASN A 160 21.64 -11.10 12.29
N LYS A 161 20.57 -11.32 13.07
CA LYS A 161 20.06 -12.64 13.46
C LYS A 161 18.75 -12.92 12.71
N SER A 162 18.82 -13.03 11.39
CA SER A 162 17.64 -13.25 10.56
C SER A 162 17.18 -14.71 10.56
N LYS A 163 15.91 -14.92 10.19
CA LYS A 163 15.39 -16.24 9.82
C LYS A 163 16.16 -16.77 8.60
N PRO A 164 16.15 -18.10 8.35
CA PRO A 164 16.82 -18.68 7.19
C PRO A 164 16.47 -17.96 5.88
N GLN A 165 17.48 -17.66 5.06
CA GLN A 165 17.29 -16.82 3.87
C GLN A 165 16.31 -17.45 2.86
N ASN A 166 16.29 -18.78 2.76
CA ASN A 166 15.34 -19.50 1.90
C ASN A 166 13.89 -19.25 2.32
N TYR A 167 13.62 -19.26 3.63
CA TYR A 167 12.31 -18.92 4.18
C TYR A 167 11.94 -17.47 3.83
N LEU A 168 12.84 -16.52 4.06
CA LEU A 168 12.59 -15.11 3.76
C LEU A 168 12.37 -14.85 2.27
N ASN A 169 13.17 -15.48 1.40
CA ASN A 169 13.01 -15.40 -0.04
C ASN A 169 11.68 -16.01 -0.52
N SER A 170 11.23 -17.13 0.06
CA SER A 170 9.92 -17.71 -0.27
C SER A 170 8.77 -16.76 0.07
N LYS A 171 8.83 -16.10 1.24
CA LYS A 171 7.84 -15.09 1.65
C LYS A 171 7.88 -13.86 0.75
N PHE A 172 9.07 -13.43 0.35
CA PHE A 172 9.26 -12.33 -0.59
C PHE A 172 8.59 -12.61 -1.95
N VAL A 173 8.84 -13.79 -2.54
CA VAL A 173 8.23 -14.21 -3.81
C VAL A 173 6.70 -14.29 -3.69
N LEU A 174 6.19 -14.83 -2.58
CA LEU A 174 4.76 -14.87 -2.30
C LEU A 174 4.14 -13.46 -2.26
N LEU A 175 4.82 -12.49 -1.64
CA LEU A 175 4.35 -11.10 -1.60
C LEU A 175 4.37 -10.46 -2.99
N ILE A 176 5.38 -10.73 -3.82
CA ILE A 176 5.38 -10.26 -5.22
C ILE A 176 4.12 -10.74 -5.95
N ALA A 177 3.80 -12.04 -5.83
CA ALA A 177 2.60 -12.60 -6.47
C ALA A 177 1.31 -11.94 -5.96
N LYS A 178 1.24 -11.63 -4.66
CA LYS A 178 0.10 -10.93 -4.05
C LYS A 178 -0.02 -9.48 -4.52
N VAL A 179 1.09 -8.75 -4.66
CA VAL A 179 1.09 -7.38 -5.19
C VAL A 179 0.61 -7.38 -6.64
N LYS A 180 1.12 -8.26 -7.50
CA LYS A 180 0.67 -8.37 -8.89
C LYS A 180 -0.82 -8.72 -9.01
N SER A 181 -1.29 -9.64 -8.17
CA SER A 181 -2.73 -9.96 -8.10
C SER A 181 -3.56 -8.77 -7.64
N LEU A 182 -3.04 -7.99 -6.67
CA LEU A 182 -3.70 -6.78 -6.20
C LEU A 182 -3.77 -5.71 -7.30
N GLU A 183 -2.70 -5.52 -8.07
CA GLU A 183 -2.68 -4.56 -9.19
C GLU A 183 -3.79 -4.86 -10.19
N LEU A 184 -3.92 -6.12 -10.62
CA LEU A 184 -5.01 -6.55 -11.50
C LEU A 184 -6.39 -6.30 -10.90
N LYS A 185 -6.56 -6.57 -9.60
CA LYS A 185 -7.83 -6.29 -8.89
C LYS A 185 -8.14 -4.80 -8.81
N ILE A 186 -7.14 -3.95 -8.61
CA ILE A 186 -7.29 -2.50 -8.58
C ILE A 186 -7.69 -1.99 -9.96
N GLU A 187 -7.03 -2.43 -11.04
CA GLU A 187 -7.38 -1.99 -12.39
C GLU A 187 -8.79 -2.43 -12.80
N ASN A 188 -9.20 -3.64 -12.43
CA ASN A 188 -10.55 -4.14 -12.70
C ASN A 188 -11.62 -3.40 -11.90
N LYS A 189 -11.35 -3.07 -10.62
CA LYS A 189 -12.31 -2.37 -9.75
C LYS A 189 -12.36 -0.86 -10.02
N TYR A 190 -11.24 -0.28 -10.42
CA TYR A 190 -11.04 1.16 -10.59
C TYR A 190 -10.32 1.47 -11.92
N PRO A 191 -11.04 1.40 -13.06
CA PRO A 191 -10.48 1.76 -14.35
C PRO A 191 -10.02 3.23 -14.37
N SER A 192 -8.97 3.52 -15.13
CA SER A 192 -8.40 4.87 -15.21
C SER A 192 -9.36 5.94 -15.77
N SER A 193 -10.43 5.55 -16.47
CA SER A 193 -11.44 6.48 -16.99
C SER A 193 -12.15 7.28 -15.89
N ILE A 194 -12.31 6.69 -14.70
CA ILE A 194 -12.94 7.31 -13.53
C ILE A 194 -12.30 8.67 -13.20
N PHE A 195 -10.98 8.79 -13.37
CA PHE A 195 -10.27 10.03 -13.06
C PHE A 195 -10.65 11.16 -14.00
N ASN A 196 -10.85 10.89 -15.30
CA ASN A 196 -11.24 11.90 -16.29
C ASN A 196 -12.69 12.34 -16.09
N GLU A 197 -13.58 11.39 -15.82
CA GLU A 197 -15.00 11.64 -15.57
C GLU A 197 -15.21 12.54 -14.34
N THR A 198 -14.33 12.42 -13.35
CA THR A 198 -14.47 13.11 -12.06
C THR A 198 -14.05 14.58 -12.10
N ILE A 199 -13.18 15.00 -13.04
CA ILE A 199 -12.62 16.36 -13.06
C ILE A 199 -13.72 17.42 -13.13
N ASN A 200 -14.72 17.22 -14.00
CA ASN A 200 -15.79 18.17 -14.20
C ASN A 200 -16.69 18.33 -12.96
N ASN A 201 -16.84 17.26 -12.18
CA ASN A 201 -17.69 17.25 -10.99
C ASN A 201 -17.24 18.29 -9.95
N TYR A 202 -15.93 18.49 -9.79
CA TYR A 202 -15.39 19.48 -8.85
C TYR A 202 -15.75 20.93 -9.17
N ASN A 203 -16.07 21.22 -10.44
CA ASN A 203 -16.44 22.56 -10.90
C ASN A 203 -17.96 22.77 -10.94
N THR A 204 -18.73 21.69 -11.11
CA THR A 204 -20.18 21.77 -11.35
C THR A 204 -21.03 21.38 -10.14
N LEU A 205 -20.49 20.57 -9.23
CA LEU A 205 -21.21 20.03 -8.07
C LEU A 205 -20.68 20.63 -6.76
N SER A 206 -21.52 20.60 -5.74
CA SER A 206 -21.16 20.96 -4.37
C SER A 206 -21.88 20.06 -3.37
N GLY A 207 -21.62 20.27 -2.08
CA GLY A 207 -22.28 19.53 -1.00
C GLY A 207 -22.15 18.02 -1.14
N PHE A 208 -23.23 17.31 -0.84
CA PHE A 208 -23.25 15.85 -0.85
C PHE A 208 -23.18 15.27 -2.28
N ALA A 209 -23.77 15.96 -3.27
CA ALA A 209 -23.74 15.53 -4.67
C ALA A 209 -22.30 15.41 -5.18
N LEU A 210 -21.42 16.35 -4.81
CA LEU A 210 -20.01 16.27 -5.16
C LEU A 210 -19.33 15.06 -4.54
N ILE A 211 -19.55 14.81 -3.24
CA ILE A 211 -18.94 13.68 -2.52
C ILE A 211 -19.32 12.38 -3.21
N LYS A 212 -20.62 12.18 -3.47
CA LYS A 212 -21.13 10.99 -4.16
C LYS A 212 -20.49 10.77 -5.54
N SER A 213 -20.31 11.85 -6.31
CA SER A 213 -19.78 11.78 -7.67
C SER A 213 -18.25 11.69 -7.76
N THR A 214 -17.53 11.91 -6.66
CA THR A 214 -16.05 11.90 -6.62
C THR A 214 -15.47 10.78 -5.77
N GLU A 215 -16.29 10.14 -4.93
CA GLU A 215 -15.87 9.12 -3.97
C GLU A 215 -15.11 7.95 -4.60
N VAL A 216 -15.62 7.39 -5.70
CA VAL A 216 -14.97 6.23 -6.33
C VAL A 216 -13.58 6.61 -6.83
N ALA A 217 -13.39 7.81 -7.36
CA ALA A 217 -12.09 8.31 -7.78
C ALA A 217 -11.14 8.51 -6.59
N GLU A 218 -11.64 8.94 -5.43
CA GLU A 218 -10.83 9.05 -4.22
C GLU A 218 -10.34 7.68 -3.75
N TYR A 219 -11.21 6.67 -3.72
CA TYR A 219 -10.80 5.30 -3.40
C TYR A 219 -9.81 4.73 -4.42
N ALA A 220 -10.05 4.97 -5.71
CA ALA A 220 -9.15 4.57 -6.79
C ALA A 220 -7.76 5.19 -6.59
N TYR A 221 -7.71 6.48 -6.28
CA TYR A 221 -6.49 7.21 -6.02
C TYR A 221 -5.73 6.60 -4.82
N ILE A 222 -6.39 6.41 -3.68
CA ILE A 222 -5.76 5.83 -2.48
C ILE A 222 -5.25 4.42 -2.75
N ALA A 223 -6.06 3.57 -3.38
CA ALA A 223 -5.72 2.18 -3.69
C ALA A 223 -4.49 2.09 -4.60
N LYS A 224 -4.47 2.86 -5.70
CA LYS A 224 -3.35 2.88 -6.65
C LYS A 224 -2.07 3.41 -5.98
N GLN A 225 -2.15 4.53 -5.23
CA GLN A 225 -1.00 5.11 -4.51
C GLN A 225 -0.41 4.12 -3.49
N LEU A 226 -1.27 3.47 -2.70
CA LEU A 226 -0.83 2.50 -1.71
C LEU A 226 -0.22 1.25 -2.35
N CYS A 227 -0.80 0.76 -3.46
CA CYS A 227 -0.24 -0.37 -4.19
C CYS A 227 1.18 -0.09 -4.73
N ARG A 228 1.39 1.09 -5.32
CA ARG A 228 2.74 1.51 -5.76
C ARG A 228 3.71 1.66 -4.61
N THR A 229 3.25 2.15 -3.46
CA THR A 229 4.05 2.22 -2.23
C THR A 229 4.52 0.83 -1.79
N ILE A 230 3.60 -0.15 -1.74
CA ILE A 230 3.93 -1.54 -1.39
C ILE A 230 4.94 -2.13 -2.38
N CYS A 231 4.74 -1.88 -3.68
CA CYS A 231 5.64 -2.31 -4.75
C CYS A 231 7.06 -1.77 -4.54
N ILE A 232 7.20 -0.44 -4.37
CA ILE A 232 8.48 0.22 -4.14
C ILE A 232 9.18 -0.37 -2.90
N MET A 233 8.49 -0.46 -1.77
CA MET A 233 9.08 -1.02 -0.54
C MET A 233 9.60 -2.43 -0.74
N LEU A 234 8.80 -3.29 -1.37
CA LEU A 234 9.15 -4.68 -1.59
C LEU A 234 10.42 -4.76 -2.44
N TYR A 235 10.45 -4.11 -3.60
CA TYR A 235 11.63 -4.16 -4.48
C TYR A 235 12.85 -3.42 -3.92
N GLN A 236 12.69 -2.30 -3.20
CA GLN A 236 13.81 -1.63 -2.53
C GLN A 236 14.57 -2.55 -1.57
N SER A 237 13.88 -3.51 -0.96
CA SER A 237 14.53 -4.47 -0.07
C SER A 237 15.52 -5.40 -0.79
N GLU A 238 15.43 -5.59 -2.11
CA GLU A 238 16.42 -6.31 -2.91
C GLU A 238 17.69 -5.48 -3.19
N LEU A 239 17.65 -4.18 -2.91
CA LEU A 239 18.77 -3.25 -3.14
C LEU A 239 19.68 -3.15 -1.91
N VAL A 240 19.28 -3.75 -0.79
CA VAL A 240 20.07 -3.82 0.45
C VAL A 240 21.25 -4.76 0.28
N ARG A 241 22.45 -4.29 0.63
CA ARG A 241 23.69 -5.08 0.52
C ARG A 241 24.29 -5.36 1.88
N LEU A 242 24.55 -6.64 2.15
CA LEU A 242 25.22 -7.12 3.36
C LEU A 242 26.31 -8.13 2.97
N LYS A 243 27.47 -8.06 3.63
CA LYS A 243 28.62 -8.94 3.34
C LYS A 243 28.31 -10.42 3.53
N THR A 244 27.41 -10.72 4.48
CA THR A 244 27.01 -12.08 4.83
C THR A 244 25.95 -12.67 3.91
N LEU A 245 25.22 -11.84 3.16
CA LEU A 245 24.08 -12.26 2.34
C LEU A 245 24.11 -11.52 1.01
N LEU A 246 24.64 -12.19 -0.01
CA LEU A 246 24.76 -11.62 -1.35
C LEU A 246 23.48 -11.84 -2.15
N ILE A 247 22.93 -10.75 -2.67
CA ILE A 247 21.80 -10.77 -3.61
C ILE A 247 22.38 -10.84 -5.02
N HIS A 248 21.84 -11.74 -5.84
CA HIS A 248 22.25 -11.88 -7.23
C HIS A 248 22.09 -10.55 -7.99
N PRO A 249 23.08 -10.09 -8.78
CA PRO A 249 23.02 -8.79 -9.45
C PRO A 249 21.78 -8.61 -10.35
N GLY A 250 21.32 -9.68 -11.00
CA GLY A 250 20.08 -9.66 -11.80
C GLY A 250 18.83 -9.31 -11.00
N ARG A 251 18.74 -9.68 -9.72
CA ARG A 251 17.63 -9.31 -8.84
C ARG A 251 17.70 -7.82 -8.48
N ILE A 252 18.90 -7.30 -8.26
CA ILE A 252 19.14 -5.87 -8.02
C ILE A 252 18.70 -5.05 -9.23
N LYS A 253 19.11 -5.44 -10.45
CA LYS A 253 18.68 -4.76 -11.69
C LYS A 253 17.16 -4.77 -11.85
N ALA A 254 16.53 -5.93 -11.70
CA ALA A 254 15.07 -6.05 -11.79
C ALA A 254 14.36 -5.17 -10.75
N ALA A 255 14.85 -5.17 -9.51
CA ALA A 255 14.28 -4.35 -8.44
C ALA A 255 14.40 -2.85 -8.69
N LYS A 256 15.53 -2.37 -9.21
CA LYS A 256 15.69 -0.96 -9.62
C LYS A 256 14.64 -0.56 -10.66
N ILE A 257 14.46 -1.38 -11.70
CA ILE A 257 13.47 -1.15 -12.76
C ILE A 257 12.06 -1.05 -12.19
N GLU A 258 11.66 -2.00 -11.34
CA GLU A 258 10.32 -2.02 -10.75
C GLU A 258 10.09 -0.85 -9.78
N CYS A 259 11.11 -0.43 -9.02
CA CYS A 259 11.03 0.78 -8.19
C CYS A 259 10.79 2.04 -9.03
N ILE A 260 11.49 2.18 -10.16
CA ILE A 260 11.34 3.35 -11.04
C ILE A 260 9.96 3.40 -11.65
N LYS A 261 9.48 2.29 -12.22
CA LYS A 261 8.13 2.21 -12.80
C LYS A 261 7.08 2.62 -11.78
N ALA A 262 7.11 2.01 -10.60
CA ALA A 262 6.15 2.30 -9.55
C ALA A 262 6.23 3.74 -9.04
N ALA A 263 7.44 4.32 -8.93
CA ALA A 263 7.62 5.71 -8.52
C ALA A 263 7.13 6.70 -9.59
N VAL A 264 7.40 6.46 -10.87
CA VAL A 264 6.91 7.32 -11.95
C VAL A 264 5.37 7.30 -12.01
N GLU A 265 4.77 6.12 -11.94
CA GLU A 265 3.30 5.99 -11.91
C GLU A 265 2.68 6.67 -10.66
N PHE A 266 3.34 6.56 -9.51
CA PHE A 266 2.95 7.27 -8.29
C PHE A 266 2.93 8.79 -8.52
N VAL A 267 4.00 9.34 -9.11
CA VAL A 267 4.14 10.78 -9.39
C VAL A 267 3.11 11.24 -10.40
N GLN A 268 2.89 10.50 -11.48
CA GLN A 268 1.89 10.84 -12.50
C GLN A 268 0.49 10.93 -11.88
N LEU A 269 0.11 9.96 -11.06
CA LEU A 269 -1.18 9.98 -10.38
C LEU A 269 -1.25 11.12 -9.34
N PHE A 270 -0.15 11.42 -8.64
CA PHE A 270 -0.08 12.56 -7.72
C PHE A 270 -0.21 13.90 -8.47
N LYS A 271 0.45 14.05 -9.61
CA LYS A 271 0.33 15.21 -10.49
C LYS A 271 -1.10 15.38 -10.99
N TRP A 272 -1.75 14.30 -11.43
CA TRP A 272 -3.18 14.35 -11.79
C TRP A 272 -4.02 14.95 -10.65
N LYS A 273 -3.86 14.46 -9.41
CA LYS A 273 -4.61 14.98 -8.26
C LYS A 273 -4.29 16.45 -8.01
N PHE A 274 -3.02 16.83 -8.08
CA PHE A 274 -2.58 18.20 -7.88
C PHE A 274 -3.18 19.16 -8.91
N ASP A 275 -3.24 18.74 -10.18
CA ASP A 275 -3.72 19.56 -11.29
C ASP A 275 -5.27 19.58 -11.37
N SER A 276 -5.93 18.49 -10.95
CA SER A 276 -7.36 18.27 -11.24
C SER A 276 -8.29 18.42 -10.03
N VAL A 277 -7.79 18.27 -8.80
CA VAL A 277 -8.63 18.32 -7.59
C VAL A 277 -8.44 19.68 -6.91
N PRO A 278 -9.50 20.45 -6.61
CA PRO A 278 -9.36 21.70 -5.87
C PRO A 278 -8.76 21.51 -4.47
N ARG A 279 -7.91 22.45 -4.06
CA ARG A 279 -7.16 22.39 -2.78
C ARG A 279 -8.04 22.11 -1.55
N LYS A 280 -9.26 22.67 -1.51
CA LYS A 280 -10.20 22.47 -0.38
C LYS A 280 -10.60 21.02 -0.15
N PHE A 281 -10.38 20.13 -1.13
CA PHE A 281 -10.67 18.70 -1.04
C PHE A 281 -9.41 17.83 -0.85
N TRP A 282 -8.25 18.44 -0.60
CA TRP A 282 -7.02 17.69 -0.42
C TRP A 282 -6.94 17.06 0.97
N CYS A 283 -6.71 15.75 1.00
CA CYS A 283 -6.41 14.99 2.22
C CYS A 283 -4.91 14.68 2.33
N TYR A 284 -4.36 14.83 3.55
CA TYR A 284 -2.94 14.63 3.86
C TYR A 284 -2.60 13.23 4.40
N ALA A 285 -3.58 12.34 4.57
CA ALA A 285 -3.39 11.02 5.16
C ALA A 285 -2.35 10.15 4.42
N ILE A 286 -2.12 10.42 3.13
CA ILE A 286 -1.18 9.68 2.28
C ILE A 286 0.22 10.32 2.19
N SER A 287 0.47 11.45 2.86
CA SER A 287 1.75 12.17 2.77
C SER A 287 2.97 11.33 3.16
N PRO A 288 2.93 10.47 4.20
CA PRO A 288 4.07 9.60 4.52
C PRO A 288 4.44 8.64 3.39
N TRP A 289 3.50 8.22 2.54
CA TRP A 289 3.78 7.26 1.47
C TRP A 289 4.63 7.86 0.36
N LYS A 290 4.58 9.18 0.23
CA LYS A 290 5.35 9.93 -0.77
C LYS A 290 6.86 9.78 -0.54
N THR A 291 7.31 9.46 0.69
CA THR A 291 8.75 9.28 0.96
C THR A 291 9.37 8.10 0.20
N TYR A 292 8.60 7.04 -0.04
CA TYR A 292 9.10 5.87 -0.77
C TYR A 292 9.34 6.18 -2.24
N SER A 293 8.37 6.84 -2.88
CA SER A 293 8.51 7.33 -4.25
C SER A 293 9.65 8.35 -4.35
N ALA A 294 9.72 9.30 -3.42
CA ALA A 294 10.78 10.30 -3.38
C ALA A 294 12.17 9.65 -3.30
N ALA A 295 12.37 8.65 -2.45
CA ALA A 295 13.66 7.95 -2.33
C ALA A 295 14.07 7.25 -3.64
N ALA A 296 13.12 6.66 -4.38
CA ALA A 296 13.42 6.10 -5.70
C ALA A 296 13.82 7.20 -6.72
N LEU A 297 13.11 8.33 -6.72
CA LEU A 297 13.40 9.46 -7.62
C LEU A 297 14.73 10.15 -7.29
N ILE A 298 15.07 10.31 -6.00
CA ILE A 298 16.36 10.88 -5.58
C ILE A 298 17.51 10.09 -6.21
N ASN A 299 17.42 8.76 -6.29
CA ASN A 299 18.44 7.96 -6.95
C ASN A 299 18.52 8.25 -8.46
N LEU A 300 17.39 8.51 -9.11
CA LEU A 300 17.31 8.84 -10.53
C LEU A 300 17.87 10.22 -10.87
N CYS A 301 17.85 11.19 -9.95
CA CYS A 301 18.43 12.52 -10.18
C CYS A 301 19.92 12.48 -10.57
N PHE A 302 20.61 11.40 -10.19
CA PHE A 302 22.03 11.19 -10.48
C PHE A 302 22.26 10.34 -11.73
N PHE A 303 21.21 10.10 -12.52
CA PHE A 303 21.29 9.47 -13.83
C PHE A 303 21.36 10.58 -14.88
N ASN A 304 22.31 10.52 -15.80
CA ASN A 304 22.35 11.49 -16.91
C ASN A 304 21.24 11.24 -17.95
N LYS A 305 20.68 10.02 -18.01
CA LYS A 305 19.56 9.62 -18.88
C LYS A 305 18.87 8.38 -18.31
N LEU A 306 17.54 8.26 -18.49
CA LEU A 306 16.83 7.01 -18.20
C LEU A 306 17.25 5.91 -19.19
N PRO A 307 17.26 4.63 -18.76
CA PRO A 307 17.52 3.50 -19.66
C PRO A 307 16.52 3.48 -20.82
N ASP A 308 17.03 3.54 -22.06
CA ASP A 308 16.20 3.76 -23.25
C ASP A 308 15.12 2.70 -23.47
N ASN A 309 15.35 1.45 -23.02
CA ASN A 309 14.54 0.29 -23.42
C ASN A 309 13.38 -0.02 -22.46
N HIS A 310 13.40 0.52 -21.24
CA HIS A 310 12.42 0.18 -20.19
C HIS A 310 11.40 1.28 -19.91
N PHE A 311 11.64 2.48 -20.44
CA PHE A 311 10.90 3.68 -20.06
C PHE A 311 10.41 4.52 -21.25
N GLU A 312 10.32 3.95 -22.45
CA GLU A 312 9.86 4.65 -23.66
C GLU A 312 8.48 5.28 -23.48
N ASN A 313 7.55 4.58 -22.81
CA ASN A 313 6.21 5.08 -22.50
C ASN A 313 6.19 6.29 -21.56
N PHE A 314 7.32 6.60 -20.91
CA PHE A 314 7.45 7.71 -19.99
C PHE A 314 8.19 8.90 -20.62
N LYS A 315 8.83 8.74 -21.79
CA LYS A 315 9.53 9.85 -22.47
C LYS A 315 8.53 10.92 -22.95
N ASN A 316 8.55 12.09 -22.33
CA ASN A 316 8.16 13.30 -23.04
C ASN A 316 9.30 13.62 -24.02
N GLN A 317 8.99 13.69 -25.32
CA GLN A 317 9.98 13.72 -26.41
C GLN A 317 10.92 14.95 -26.42
N ASN A 318 10.83 15.87 -25.45
CA ASN A 318 11.48 17.19 -25.49
C ASN A 318 12.42 17.53 -24.31
N ALA A 319 12.70 16.64 -23.35
CA ALA A 319 13.47 17.00 -22.15
C ALA A 319 14.85 16.30 -22.09
N GLY A 320 15.93 17.06 -22.31
CA GLY A 320 17.31 16.59 -22.16
C GLY A 320 17.76 16.29 -20.72
N ASN A 321 16.89 16.52 -19.71
CA ASN A 321 17.20 16.36 -18.28
C ASN A 321 16.03 15.74 -17.48
N TYR A 322 15.32 14.79 -18.10
CA TYR A 322 14.02 14.27 -17.64
C TYR A 322 13.98 13.69 -16.20
N PRO A 323 14.99 12.96 -15.68
CA PRO A 323 14.95 12.44 -14.31
C PRO A 323 14.86 13.54 -13.24
N ASN A 324 15.55 14.66 -13.46
CA ASN A 324 15.51 15.81 -12.56
C ASN A 324 14.17 16.53 -12.62
N GLU A 325 13.60 16.69 -13.83
CA GLU A 325 12.30 17.34 -14.01
C GLU A 325 11.16 16.61 -13.26
N ILE A 326 11.16 15.26 -13.25
CA ILE A 326 10.16 14.49 -12.49
C ILE A 326 10.29 14.78 -10.99
N TYR A 327 11.51 14.70 -10.46
CA TYR A 327 11.76 14.91 -9.04
C TYR A 327 11.43 16.34 -8.62
N ASP A 328 11.88 17.34 -9.38
CA ASP A 328 11.64 18.75 -9.10
C ASP A 328 10.14 19.08 -9.13
N THR A 329 9.42 18.55 -10.14
CA THR A 329 7.96 18.68 -10.22
C THR A 329 7.28 18.02 -9.03
N PHE A 330 7.73 16.83 -8.64
CA PHE A 330 7.19 16.10 -7.50
C PHE A 330 7.40 16.86 -6.19
N ILE A 331 8.61 17.35 -5.92
CA ILE A 331 8.93 18.11 -4.71
C ILE A 331 8.19 19.44 -4.67
N LYS A 332 8.12 20.16 -5.78
CA LYS A 332 7.33 21.40 -5.89
C LYS A 332 5.86 21.14 -5.53
N ASN A 333 5.25 20.14 -6.15
CA ASN A 333 3.86 19.78 -5.87
C ASN A 333 3.68 19.29 -4.44
N TYR A 334 4.66 18.57 -3.89
CA TYR A 334 4.65 18.11 -2.51
C TYR A 334 4.64 19.28 -1.52
N LEU A 335 5.59 20.20 -1.66
CA LEU A 335 5.71 21.40 -0.82
C LEU A 335 4.44 22.24 -0.87
N GLU A 336 3.91 22.49 -2.07
CA GLU A 336 2.67 23.26 -2.20
C GLU A 336 1.46 22.52 -1.61
N SER A 337 1.41 21.19 -1.76
CA SER A 337 0.37 20.36 -1.14
C SER A 337 0.47 20.30 0.38
N THR A 338 1.61 20.64 0.98
CA THR A 338 1.84 20.48 2.43
C THR A 338 2.08 21.79 3.16
N LYS A 339 1.97 22.94 2.48
CA LYS A 339 2.26 24.27 3.02
C LYS A 339 1.63 24.58 4.40
N ASN A 340 0.46 24.00 4.68
CA ASN A 340 -0.29 24.20 5.93
C ASN A 340 -0.30 22.94 6.83
N CYS A 341 0.59 21.98 6.61
CA CYS A 341 0.66 20.72 7.34
C CYS A 341 2.06 20.55 7.96
N GLU A 342 2.14 20.59 9.29
CA GLU A 342 3.41 20.50 10.03
C GLU A 342 4.18 19.21 9.70
N ILE A 343 3.50 18.06 9.71
CA ILE A 343 4.07 16.77 9.31
C ILE A 343 4.63 16.83 7.88
N GLY A 344 3.94 17.56 7.01
CA GLY A 344 4.35 17.74 5.63
C GLY A 344 5.68 18.49 5.51
N ALA A 345 5.86 19.56 6.28
CA ALA A 345 7.12 20.30 6.37
C ALA A 345 8.26 19.44 6.92
N GLN A 346 8.01 18.62 7.96
CA GLN A 346 9.02 17.70 8.50
C GLN A 346 9.48 16.66 7.46
N ILE A 347 8.53 16.09 6.71
CA ILE A 347 8.86 15.18 5.61
C ILE A 347 9.66 15.91 4.52
N ALA A 348 9.34 17.16 4.18
CA ALA A 348 10.10 17.91 3.18
C ALA A 348 11.58 18.07 3.57
N VAL A 349 11.83 18.49 4.82
CA VAL A 349 13.19 18.57 5.38
C VAL A 349 13.88 17.21 5.34
N PHE A 350 13.16 16.14 5.66
CA PHE A 350 13.70 14.80 5.58
C PHE A 350 14.10 14.39 4.14
N LEU A 351 13.29 14.72 3.14
CA LEU A 351 13.62 14.46 1.73
C LEU A 351 14.84 15.26 1.27
N GLU A 352 14.97 16.51 1.72
CA GLU A 352 16.16 17.33 1.47
C GLU A 352 17.43 16.71 2.07
N ILE A 353 17.35 16.19 3.30
CA ILE A 353 18.47 15.45 3.93
C ILE A 353 18.87 14.24 3.08
N LEU A 354 17.90 13.44 2.60
CA LEU A 354 18.18 12.28 1.74
C LEU A 354 18.82 12.69 0.42
N TYR A 355 18.34 13.76 -0.21
CA TYR A 355 18.91 14.29 -1.44
C TYR A 355 20.36 14.75 -1.24
N ASN A 356 20.62 15.55 -0.21
CA ASN A 356 21.95 16.06 0.12
C ASN A 356 22.92 14.93 0.49
N LEU A 357 22.44 13.91 1.21
CA LEU A 357 23.21 12.70 1.51
C LEU A 357 23.60 11.97 0.22
N LYS A 358 22.68 11.83 -0.73
CA LYS A 358 22.97 11.18 -2.02
C LYS A 358 23.93 12.02 -2.87
N GLN A 359 23.75 13.34 -2.90
CA GLN A 359 24.61 14.27 -3.63
C GLN A 359 26.04 14.28 -3.11
N SER A 360 26.23 14.38 -1.80
CA SER A 360 27.57 14.36 -1.20
C SER A 360 28.32 13.07 -1.50
N MET A 361 27.61 11.93 -1.47
CA MET A 361 28.22 10.64 -1.78
C MET A 361 28.53 10.45 -3.27
N PHE A 362 27.68 10.97 -4.15
CA PHE A 362 27.93 11.00 -5.59
C PHE A 362 29.25 11.71 -5.91
N LEU A 363 29.50 12.88 -5.30
CA LEU A 363 30.76 13.63 -5.45
C LEU A 363 31.97 12.90 -4.85
N LYS A 364 31.76 12.10 -3.80
CA LYS A 364 32.84 11.28 -3.22
C LYS A 364 33.17 10.10 -4.14
N ASN A 365 32.16 9.36 -4.58
CA ASN A 365 32.30 8.17 -5.42
C ASN A 365 32.81 8.51 -6.83
N SER A 366 32.58 9.74 -7.33
CA SER A 366 33.12 10.17 -8.62
C SER A 366 34.64 10.11 -8.68
N ASN A 367 35.32 10.26 -7.53
CA ASN A 367 36.78 10.18 -7.40
C ASN A 367 37.32 8.74 -7.31
N CYS A 368 36.43 7.74 -7.20
CA CYS A 368 36.79 6.33 -7.05
C CYS A 368 36.74 5.59 -8.40
N SER A 369 37.52 6.04 -9.40
CA SER A 369 37.53 5.47 -10.76
C SER A 369 37.81 3.95 -10.79
N ASN A 370 38.69 3.47 -9.92
CA ASN A 370 39.18 2.09 -9.90
C ASN A 370 38.11 1.04 -9.55
N VAL A 371 36.99 1.44 -8.93
CA VAL A 371 35.93 0.50 -8.48
C VAL A 371 34.64 0.61 -9.30
N LYS A 372 34.55 1.58 -10.24
CA LYS A 372 33.35 1.75 -11.09
C LYS A 372 33.09 0.55 -12.00
N SER A 373 34.14 -0.07 -12.54
CA SER A 373 34.01 -1.28 -13.39
C SER A 373 33.34 -2.45 -12.64
N LEU A 374 33.48 -2.50 -11.33
CA LEU A 374 32.92 -3.55 -10.47
C LEU A 374 31.43 -3.31 -10.17
N MET A 375 30.91 -2.13 -10.49
CA MET A 375 29.49 -1.83 -10.39
C MET A 375 28.68 -2.32 -11.60
N ILE A 376 29.32 -2.58 -12.75
CA ILE A 376 28.69 -3.04 -14.01
C ILE A 376 27.63 -4.15 -13.81
N PRO A 377 27.86 -5.19 -12.99
CA PRO A 377 26.86 -6.22 -12.74
C PRO A 377 25.55 -5.71 -12.12
N TYR A 378 25.53 -4.54 -11.50
CA TYR A 378 24.38 -3.96 -10.78
C TYR A 378 23.71 -2.78 -11.51
N MET A 379 24.27 -2.36 -12.64
CA MET A 379 23.81 -1.19 -13.41
C MET A 379 22.60 -1.53 -14.30
N ILE A 380 21.60 -0.65 -14.35
CA ILE A 380 20.49 -0.70 -15.33
C ILE A 380 20.67 0.25 -16.52
N SER A 381 21.64 1.18 -16.46
CA SER A 381 22.14 1.99 -17.57
C SER A 381 23.61 2.32 -17.35
N GLU A 382 24.28 2.86 -18.37
CA GLU A 382 25.67 3.34 -18.28
C GLU A 382 25.89 4.42 -17.21
N PHE A 383 24.82 5.08 -16.76
CA PHE A 383 24.86 6.13 -15.74
C PHE A 383 24.49 5.64 -14.32
N ASP A 384 24.14 4.36 -14.15
CA ASP A 384 23.69 3.78 -12.87
C ASP A 384 24.82 3.04 -12.11
N TYR A 385 26.02 3.63 -12.06
CA TYR A 385 27.16 3.02 -11.37
C TYR A 385 27.18 3.29 -9.86
N GLU A 386 26.24 4.08 -9.34
CA GLU A 386 26.21 4.47 -7.94
C GLU A 386 25.33 3.54 -7.10
N PRO A 387 25.76 3.16 -5.88
CA PRO A 387 24.87 2.51 -4.92
C PRO A 387 23.60 3.32 -4.65
N TRP A 388 22.44 2.66 -4.60
CA TRP A 388 21.17 3.34 -4.35
C TRP A 388 20.96 3.63 -2.86
N LEU A 389 20.51 4.85 -2.54
CA LEU A 389 20.01 5.22 -1.23
C LEU A 389 18.62 4.62 -1.02
N VAL A 390 18.55 3.54 -0.24
CA VAL A 390 17.30 2.84 0.08
C VAL A 390 17.21 2.50 1.57
N PRO A 391 16.01 2.41 2.14
CA PRO A 391 15.85 1.96 3.51
C PRO A 391 16.31 0.49 3.62
N ARG A 392 17.03 0.17 4.68
CA ARG A 392 17.41 -1.21 5.04
C ARG A 392 16.20 -2.01 5.52
N TYR A 393 15.20 -1.35 6.09
CA TYR A 393 14.01 -1.97 6.66
C TYR A 393 12.76 -1.47 5.94
N SER A 394 11.60 -1.47 6.61
CA SER A 394 10.41 -0.85 6.04
C SER A 394 10.55 0.66 5.87
N THR A 395 11.41 1.35 6.62
CA THR A 395 11.58 2.81 6.57
C THR A 395 13.02 3.24 6.85
N PHE A 396 13.31 4.52 6.58
CA PHE A 396 14.58 5.18 6.93
C PHE A 396 14.70 5.54 8.43
N TYR A 397 13.68 5.29 9.24
CA TYR A 397 13.62 5.73 10.64
C TYR A 397 13.17 4.60 11.57
N LYS A 398 13.43 3.34 11.17
CA LYS A 398 13.11 2.16 11.98
C LYS A 398 13.82 2.16 13.33
N PHE A 399 15.05 2.66 13.41
CA PHE A 399 15.79 2.85 14.65
C PHE A 399 16.11 4.33 14.84
N THR A 400 15.51 4.95 15.86
CA THR A 400 15.64 6.39 16.11
C THR A 400 17.06 6.82 16.49
N CYS A 401 17.88 5.90 17.02
CA CYS A 401 19.23 6.20 17.48
C CYS A 401 20.25 6.42 16.35
N CYS A 402 20.00 5.97 15.11
CA CYS A 402 20.96 6.13 14.02
C CYS A 402 20.34 6.05 12.61
N LEU A 403 20.30 7.19 11.90
CA LEU A 403 19.89 7.23 10.49
C LEU A 403 20.74 6.28 9.63
N LYS A 404 22.06 6.27 9.82
CA LYS A 404 23.00 5.38 9.09
C LYS A 404 22.68 3.88 9.26
N GLY A 405 22.07 3.48 10.37
CA GLY A 405 21.66 2.09 10.59
C GLY A 405 20.41 1.67 9.81
N ASN A 406 19.64 2.64 9.32
CA ASN A 406 18.36 2.43 8.66
C ASN A 406 18.40 2.44 7.13
N TYR A 407 19.55 2.69 6.50
CA TYR A 407 19.71 2.65 5.05
C TYR A 407 20.94 1.83 4.65
N THR A 408 20.96 1.34 3.41
CA THR A 408 22.13 0.61 2.88
C THR A 408 23.29 1.57 2.63
N THR A 409 24.53 1.13 2.80
CA THR A 409 25.67 2.00 2.48
C THR A 409 25.59 2.50 1.03
N ILE A 410 25.91 3.78 0.86
CA ILE A 410 25.99 4.44 -0.44
C ILE A 410 27.45 4.73 -0.87
N ASP A 411 28.41 4.38 -0.01
CA ASP A 411 29.83 4.39 -0.36
C ASP A 411 30.13 3.18 -1.27
N ILE A 412 30.71 3.42 -2.43
CA ILE A 412 30.94 2.38 -3.44
C ILE A 412 31.90 1.28 -2.97
N GLY A 413 32.90 1.62 -2.14
CA GLY A 413 33.85 0.66 -1.57
C GLY A 413 33.20 -0.23 -0.53
N GLU A 414 32.44 0.36 0.39
CA GLU A 414 31.65 -0.40 1.37
C GLU A 414 30.59 -1.29 0.69
N TYR A 415 29.91 -0.78 -0.33
CA TYR A 415 28.88 -1.52 -1.08
C TYR A 415 29.44 -2.78 -1.77
N LEU A 416 30.67 -2.68 -2.26
CA LEU A 416 31.40 -3.76 -2.92
C LEU A 416 32.23 -4.62 -1.96
N PHE A 417 32.23 -4.30 -0.67
CA PHE A 417 32.95 -5.01 0.40
C PHE A 417 34.49 -4.98 0.26
N PHE A 418 35.04 -3.87 -0.24
CA PHE A 418 36.49 -3.65 -0.36
C PHE A 418 37.17 -3.03 0.87
N ASN A 419 36.40 -2.67 1.89
CA ASN A 419 36.91 -2.15 3.17
C ASN A 419 37.20 -3.25 4.19
#